data_AF-A0A535D862-F1
#
_entry.id   AF-A0A535D862-F1
#
_cell.length_a   1.000
_cell.length_b   1.000
_cell.length_c   1.000
_cell.angle_alpha   90.00
_cell.angle_beta   90.00
_cell.angle_gamma   90.00
#
_symmetry.space_group_name_H-M   'P 1'
#
loop_
_entity.id
_entity.type
_entity.pdbx_description
1 polymer ?
#
loop_
_entity_poly.entity_id
_entity_poly.type
_entity_poly.pdbx_seq_one_letter_code
_entity_poly.pdbx_strand_id
1 'polypeptide(L)' 'MSGAPSYSSQPYPYKNIHGYLRQIFDAFGPERPFWGTDITRMPCSYRQCVTMFTEELPWLKGRDLERVMGGA' A
#
# COMPACT_ATOMS: atom_id res chain seq x y z
N MET A 1 -5.76 3.86 -1.64
CA MET A 1 -4.95 2.83 -2.34
C MET A 1 -5.61 1.49 -2.08
N SER A 2 -6.51 1.06 -2.97
CA SER A 2 -7.25 -0.20 -2.82
C SER A 2 -6.70 -1.28 -3.75
N GLY A 3 -6.56 -2.52 -3.27
CA GLY A 3 -6.24 -3.68 -4.11
C GLY A 3 -4.90 -3.60 -4.84
N ALA A 4 -3.93 -2.84 -4.32
CA ALA A 4 -2.65 -2.61 -4.98
C ALA A 4 -1.96 -3.90 -5.49
N PRO A 5 -1.93 -5.03 -4.74
CA PRO A 5 -1.30 -6.27 -5.22
C PRO A 5 -1.89 -6.86 -6.51
N SER A 6 -3.17 -6.63 -6.84
CA SER A 6 -3.77 -7.17 -8.06
C SER A 6 -3.27 -6.47 -9.34
N TYR A 7 -2.70 -5.27 -9.21
CA TYR A 7 -2.11 -4.52 -10.31
C TYR A 7 -0.65 -4.88 -10.57
N SER A 8 -0.05 -5.75 -9.77
CA SER A 8 1.33 -6.19 -9.95
C SER A 8 1.43 -7.41 -10.86
N SER A 9 2.34 -7.35 -11.84
CA SER A 9 2.83 -8.51 -12.59
C SER A 9 4.02 -9.23 -11.93
N GLN A 10 4.58 -8.67 -10.85
CA GLN A 10 5.69 -9.27 -10.10
C GLN A 10 5.20 -10.03 -8.86
N PRO A 11 5.96 -11.03 -8.37
CA PRO A 11 5.68 -11.68 -7.10
C PRO A 11 5.88 -10.71 -5.92
N TYR A 12 5.38 -11.10 -4.73
CA TYR A 12 5.61 -10.38 -3.48
C TYR A 12 7.12 -10.05 -3.31
N PRO A 13 7.49 -8.81 -2.94
CA PRO A 13 6.64 -7.75 -2.40
C PRO A 13 6.05 -6.76 -3.44
N TYR A 14 5.91 -7.16 -4.70
CA TYR A 14 5.25 -6.32 -5.73
C TYR A 14 6.02 -5.01 -6.03
N LYS A 15 7.35 -5.09 -6.18
CA LYS A 15 8.23 -3.90 -6.24
C LYS A 15 7.95 -2.95 -7.41
N ASN A 16 7.39 -3.45 -8.50
CA ASN A 16 7.04 -2.69 -9.69
C ASN A 16 5.94 -1.64 -9.44
N ILE A 17 5.09 -1.81 -8.42
CA ILE A 17 4.02 -0.85 -8.11
C ILE A 17 4.40 0.16 -7.03
N HIS A 18 5.50 -0.07 -6.29
CA HIS A 18 5.92 0.79 -5.16
C HIS A 18 6.17 2.23 -5.58
N GLY A 19 6.74 2.44 -6.77
CA GLY A 19 7.00 3.78 -7.32
C GLY A 19 5.71 4.56 -7.56
N TYR A 20 4.70 3.92 -8.13
CA TYR A 20 3.39 4.55 -8.36
C TYR A 20 2.67 4.88 -7.06
N LEU A 21 2.76 3.99 -6.06
CA LEU A 21 2.21 4.27 -4.72
C LEU A 21 2.85 5.51 -4.11
N ARG A 22 4.16 5.68 -4.25
CA ARG A 22 4.87 6.88 -3.81
C ARG A 22 4.42 8.12 -4.56
N GLN A 23 4.29 8.06 -5.88
CA GLN A 23 3.83 9.20 -6.68
C GLN A 23 2.43 9.67 -6.29
N ILE A 24 1.51 8.74 -6.03
CA ILE A 24 0.17 9.06 -5.54
C ILE A 24 0.25 9.71 -4.16
N PHE A 25 1.04 9.14 -3.26
CA PHE A 25 1.23 9.70 -1.92
C PHE A 25 1.82 11.12 -1.97
N ASP A 26 2.88 11.34 -2.75
CA ASP A 26 3.54 12.64 -2.90
C ASP A 26 2.61 13.68 -3.56
N ALA A 27 1.73 13.27 -4.48
CA ALA A 27 0.80 14.16 -5.16
C ALA A 27 -0.40 14.60 -4.31
N PHE A 28 -0.96 13.70 -3.49
CA PHE A 28 -2.16 13.97 -2.70
C PHE A 28 -1.88 14.32 -1.23
N GLY A 29 -0.64 14.08 -0.77
CA GLY A 29 -0.24 14.28 0.62
C GLY A 29 -0.79 13.18 1.56
N PRO A 30 -0.25 13.07 2.78
CA PRO A 30 -0.54 11.98 3.72
C PRO A 30 -1.98 11.93 4.25
N GLU A 31 -2.77 12.99 4.11
CA GLU A 31 -4.11 13.10 4.75
C GLU A 31 -5.27 12.62 3.86
N ARG A 32 -5.02 12.32 2.60
CA ARG A 32 -6.05 11.93 1.61
C ARG A 32 -6.05 10.43 1.26
N PRO A 33 -4.90 9.73 1.16
CA PRO A 33 -4.90 8.32 0.80
C PRO A 33 -5.16 7.43 2.02
N PHE A 34 -6.20 6.60 1.94
CA PHE A 34 -6.45 5.50 2.89
C PHE A 34 -6.11 4.15 2.23
N TRP A 35 -5.70 3.18 3.04
CA TRP A 35 -5.42 1.81 2.60
C TRP A 35 -6.68 0.94 2.59
N GLY A 36 -6.83 0.13 1.54
CA GLY A 36 -7.85 -0.91 1.46
C GLY A 36 -7.31 -2.12 0.70
N THR A 37 -7.65 -3.33 1.14
CA THR A 37 -7.14 -4.54 0.46
C THR A 37 -8.01 -5.00 -0.69
N ASP A 38 -9.33 -4.80 -0.62
CA ASP A 38 -10.30 -5.48 -1.49
C ASP A 38 -10.07 -7.01 -1.50
N ILE A 39 -9.97 -7.59 -0.30
CA ILE A 39 -9.42 -8.95 -0.06
C ILE A 39 -10.13 -10.06 -0.85
N THR A 40 -11.42 -9.91 -1.15
CA THR A 40 -12.20 -10.89 -1.92
C THR A 40 -11.78 -10.98 -3.38
N ARG A 41 -11.02 -10.00 -3.89
CA ARG A 41 -10.47 -9.97 -5.26
C ARG A 41 -8.95 -10.14 -5.33
N MET A 42 -8.28 -10.32 -4.20
CA MET A 42 -6.81 -10.37 -4.18
C MET A 42 -6.27 -11.75 -4.57
N PRO A 43 -5.24 -11.81 -5.44
CA PRO A 43 -4.53 -13.04 -5.75
C PRO A 43 -3.51 -13.45 -4.66
N CYS A 44 -3.53 -12.79 -3.49
CA CYS A 44 -2.53 -12.97 -2.44
C CYS A 44 -3.16 -12.97 -1.04
N SER A 45 -2.38 -13.37 -0.04
CA SER A 45 -2.86 -13.43 1.33
C SER A 45 -3.09 -12.03 1.93
N TYR A 46 -4.04 -11.93 2.87
CA TYR A 46 -4.25 -10.70 3.64
C TYR A 46 -2.95 -10.22 4.31
N ARG A 47 -2.14 -11.15 4.82
CA ARG A 47 -0.85 -10.84 5.42
C ARG A 47 0.07 -10.11 4.44
N GLN A 48 0.20 -10.60 3.21
CA GLN A 48 1.01 -9.94 2.17
C GLN A 48 0.47 -8.55 1.81
N CYS A 49 -0.85 -8.36 1.84
CA CYS A 49 -1.46 -7.06 1.61
C CYS A 49 -1.10 -6.05 2.71
N VAL A 50 -1.03 -6.49 3.96
CA VAL A 50 -0.63 -5.65 5.10
C VAL A 50 0.87 -5.39 5.07
N THR A 51 1.70 -6.44 5.03
CA THR A 51 3.17 -6.32 5.13
C THR A 51 3.77 -5.55 3.97
N MET A 52 3.16 -5.60 2.78
CA MET A 52 3.60 -4.74 1.67
C MET A 52 3.56 -3.26 2.06
N PHE A 53 2.51 -2.79 2.74
CA PHE A 53 2.40 -1.38 3.12
C PHE A 53 3.17 -1.05 4.41
N THR A 54 3.24 -1.97 5.37
CA THR A 54 3.85 -1.71 6.69
C THR A 54 5.35 -1.98 6.74
N GLU A 55 5.87 -2.91 5.92
CA GLU A 55 7.27 -3.38 5.97
C GLU A 55 8.04 -3.08 4.68
N GLU A 56 7.37 -3.16 3.52
CA GLU A 56 8.05 -3.14 2.21
C GLU A 56 8.07 -1.77 1.52
N LEU A 57 7.49 -0.72 2.14
CA LEU A 57 7.53 0.67 1.65
C LEU A 57 8.44 1.53 2.56
N PRO A 58 9.76 1.64 2.30
CA PRO A 58 10.69 2.35 3.19
C PRO A 58 10.40 3.85 3.39
N TRP A 59 9.64 4.43 2.46
CA TRP A 59 9.24 5.83 2.48
C TRP A 59 7.96 6.08 3.28
N LEU A 60 7.12 5.05 3.52
CA LEU A 60 5.88 5.15 4.26
C LEU A 60 6.08 4.64 5.69
N LYS A 61 6.36 5.54 6.63
CA LYS A 61 6.70 5.19 8.02
C LYS A 61 6.20 6.23 9.02
N GLY A 62 6.15 5.84 10.30
CA GLY A 62 5.70 6.73 11.38
C GLY A 62 4.25 7.17 11.20
N ARG A 63 3.96 8.45 11.44
CA ARG A 63 2.60 9.01 11.33
C ARG A 63 1.97 8.85 9.95
N ASP A 64 2.78 8.88 8.89
CA ASP A 64 2.26 8.73 7.54
C ASP A 64 1.73 7.32 7.30
N LEU A 65 2.42 6.31 7.83
CA LEU A 65 1.94 4.93 7.81
C LEU A 65 0.69 4.77 8.66
N GLU A 66 0.69 5.31 9.88
CA GLU A 66 -0.48 5.25 10.77
C GLU A 66 -1.72 5.84 10.08
N ARG A 67 -1.61 7.03 9.50
CA ARG A 67 -2.70 7.71 8.77
C ARG A 67 -3.20 6.90 7.58
N VAL A 68 -2.29 6.40 6.75
CA VAL A 68 -2.66 5.57 5.59
C VAL A 68 -3.36 4.28 6.02
N MET A 69 -2.94 3.68 7.14
CA MET A 69 -3.54 2.47 7.71
C MET A 69 -4.83 2.73 8.51
N GLY A 70 -5.35 3.96 8.52
CA GLY A 70 -6.62 4.31 9.18
C GLY A 70 -6.47 4.78 10.63
N GLY A 71 -5.26 5.09 11.08
CA GLY A 71 -4.99 5.78 12.34
C GLY A 71 -5.53 7.22 12.30
N ALA A 72 -6.18 7.63 13.39
CA ALA A 72 -6.75 8.96 13.61
C ALA A 72 -5.68 9.98 14.03
#